data_AF-A0A5E4R1N0-F1
#
_entry.id   AF-A0A5E4R1N0-F1
#
_cell.length_a   1.000
_cell.length_b   1.000
_cell.length_c   1.000
_cell.angle_alpha   90.00
_cell.angle_beta   90.00
_cell.angle_gamma   90.00
#
_symmetry.space_group_name_H-M   'P 1'
#
loop_
_entity.id
_entity.type
_entity.pdbx_description
1 polymer ?
#
loop_
_entity_poly.entity_id
_entity_poly.type
_entity_poly.pdbx_seq_one_letter_code
_entity_poly.pdbx_strand_id
1 'polypeptide(L)'
;MSGRERKAFLQFTTGCSSLPPGGLANLHPRLTVVRKVDAGDGSYPSVNTCVHYLKLPEYSCKEVLRERLLAATNERGFHLN
;
A
#
# COMPACT_ATOMS: atom_id res chain seq x y z
N MET A 1 0.64 13.67 -0.27
CA MET A 1 -0.59 12.86 -0.41
C MET A 1 -1.79 13.70 -0.02
N SER A 2 -2.61 14.03 -0.99
CA SER A 2 -3.96 14.59 -0.89
C SER A 2 -4.92 13.62 -0.18
N GLY A 3 -6.10 14.12 0.21
CA GLY A 3 -7.15 13.27 0.80
C GLY A 3 -7.57 12.10 -0.10
N ARG A 4 -7.60 12.33 -1.43
CA ARG A 4 -7.90 11.28 -2.42
C ARG A 4 -6.83 10.19 -2.45
N GLU A 5 -5.56 10.57 -2.46
CA GLU A 5 -4.44 9.61 -2.45
C GLU A 5 -4.40 8.79 -1.14
N ARG A 6 -4.74 9.41 0.00
CA ARG A 6 -4.86 8.68 1.28
C ARG A 6 -5.99 7.66 1.27
N LYS A 7 -7.15 8.02 0.70
CA LYS A 7 -8.29 7.10 0.55
C LYS A 7 -7.97 5.95 -0.40
N ALA A 8 -7.28 6.23 -1.50
CA ALA A 8 -6.80 5.22 -2.43
C ALA A 8 -5.80 4.25 -1.78
N PHE A 9 -4.84 4.78 -1.01
CA PHE A 9 -3.91 3.97 -0.23
C PHE A 9 -4.63 3.07 0.79
N LEU A 10 -5.63 3.60 1.49
CA LEU A 10 -6.40 2.81 2.45
C LEU A 10 -7.17 1.69 1.74
N GLN A 11 -7.82 1.99 0.62
CA GLN A 11 -8.50 1.00 -0.21
C GLN A 11 -7.53 -0.07 -0.74
N PHE A 12 -6.34 0.34 -1.19
CA PHE A 12 -5.29 -0.57 -1.64
C PHE A 12 -4.83 -1.49 -0.52
N THR A 13 -4.56 -0.96 0.68
CA THR A 13 -4.00 -1.73 1.80
C THR A 13 -5.02 -2.59 2.55
N THR A 14 -6.29 -2.18 2.58
CA THR A 14 -7.32 -2.79 3.43
C THR A 14 -8.53 -3.33 2.68
N GLY A 15 -8.65 -3.05 1.38
CA GLY A 15 -9.87 -3.32 0.62
C GLY A 15 -11.06 -2.44 1.02
N CYS A 16 -10.90 -1.53 1.98
CA CYS A 16 -11.93 -0.61 2.45
C CYS A 16 -11.50 0.85 2.25
N SER A 17 -12.43 1.71 1.85
CA SER A 17 -12.15 3.12 1.59
C SER A 17 -12.33 4.01 2.84
N SER A 18 -12.62 3.40 3.99
CA SER A 18 -12.87 4.07 5.27
C SER A 18 -12.25 3.30 6.45
N LEU A 19 -11.77 4.04 7.44
CA LEU A 19 -11.26 3.47 8.69
C LEU A 19 -12.40 3.10 9.66
N PRO A 20 -12.18 2.13 10.56
CA PRO A 20 -13.10 1.88 11.65
C PRO A 20 -13.17 3.08 12.62
N PRO A 21 -14.23 3.19 13.44
CA PRO A 21 -14.26 4.11 14.57
C PRO A 21 -13.00 3.95 15.44
N GLY A 22 -12.31 5.06 15.73
CA GLY A 22 -10.99 5.06 16.39
C GLY A 22 -9.78 4.98 15.44
N GLY A 23 -10.00 4.98 14.12
CA GLY A 23 -8.95 5.15 13.13
C GLY A 23 -8.03 3.93 12.95
N LEU A 24 -6.80 4.16 12.49
CA LEU A 24 -5.81 3.10 12.23
C LEU A 24 -5.46 2.28 13.47
N ALA A 25 -5.60 2.85 14.68
CA ALA A 25 -5.34 2.16 15.94
C ALA A 25 -6.29 0.96 16.13
N ASN A 26 -7.50 1.06 15.60
CA ASN A 26 -8.55 0.06 15.68
C ASN A 26 -8.69 -0.78 14.40
N LEU A 27 -7.81 -0.58 13.42
CA LEU A 27 -7.77 -1.43 12.23
C LEU A 27 -7.32 -2.84 12.65
N HIS A 28 -8.18 -3.83 12.44
CA HIS A 28 -7.89 -5.23 12.77
C HIS A 28 -8.05 -6.12 11.53
N PRO A 29 -7.03 -6.94 11.20
CA PRO A 29 -5.68 -6.96 11.79
C PRO A 29 -4.92 -5.64 11.56
N ARG A 30 -3.85 -5.37 12.33
CA ARG A 30 -3.10 -4.11 12.18
C ARG A 30 -2.37 -4.09 10.82
N LEU A 31 -2.44 -2.96 10.12
CA LEU A 31 -1.63 -2.75 8.92
C LEU A 31 -0.14 -2.96 9.25
N THR A 32 0.46 -3.92 8.58
CA THR A 32 1.86 -4.30 8.76
C THR A 32 2.61 -4.06 7.47
N VAL A 33 3.77 -3.41 7.56
CA VAL A 33 4.66 -3.18 6.42
C VAL A 33 5.85 -4.13 6.54
N VAL A 34 6.10 -4.88 5.47
CA VAL A 34 7.21 -5.83 5.39
C VAL A 34 8.03 -5.60 4.13
N ARG A 35 9.29 -6.03 4.15
CA ARG A 35 10.14 -5.99 2.97
C ARG A 35 9.72 -7.05 1.96
N LYS A 36 9.64 -6.66 0.68
CA LYS A 36 9.54 -7.57 -0.46
C LYS A 36 10.97 -7.98 -0.85
N VAL A 37 11.28 -9.26 -0.73
CA VAL A 37 12.60 -9.83 -1.08
C VAL A 37 12.71 -9.91 -2.60
N ASP A 38 13.93 -9.78 -3.13
CA ASP A 38 14.26 -9.85 -4.57
C ASP A 38 13.50 -8.84 -5.44
N ALA A 39 13.20 -7.66 -4.89
CA ALA A 39 12.52 -6.56 -5.57
C ALA A 39 13.25 -5.24 -5.34
N GLY A 40 13.32 -4.39 -6.37
CA GLY A 40 14.00 -3.09 -6.33
C GLY A 40 13.16 -1.98 -6.99
N ASP A 41 13.82 -0.95 -7.51
CA ASP A 41 13.18 0.27 -8.01
C ASP A 41 12.18 0.08 -9.17
N GLY A 42 12.34 -0.98 -9.96
CA GLY A 42 11.42 -1.33 -11.05
C GLY A 42 10.17 -2.08 -10.60
N SER A 43 10.13 -2.57 -9.36
CA SER A 43 9.03 -3.37 -8.85
C SER A 43 7.98 -2.50 -8.16
N TYR A 44 6.70 -2.87 -8.32
CA TYR A 44 5.62 -2.27 -7.56
C TYR A 44 5.43 -2.96 -6.20
N PRO A 45 4.89 -2.23 -5.20
CA PRO A 45 4.51 -2.83 -3.94
C PRO A 45 3.32 -3.76 -4.15
N SER A 46 3.20 -4.78 -3.30
CA SER A 46 2.05 -5.68 -3.30
C SER A 46 1.40 -5.75 -1.93
N VAL A 47 0.14 -6.16 -1.89
CA VAL A 47 -0.66 -6.19 -0.67
C VAL A 47 -1.36 -7.52 -0.52
N ASN A 48 -1.42 -8.03 0.70
CA ASN A 48 -2.42 -9.00 1.10
C ASN A 48 -3.49 -8.28 1.95
N THR A 49 -4.62 -7.97 1.34
CA THR A 49 -5.69 -7.18 1.97
C THR A 49 -6.36 -7.94 3.11
N CYS A 50 -6.45 -9.27 3.04
CA CYS A 50 -7.09 -10.07 4.10
C CYS A 50 -6.42 -9.94 5.47
N VAL A 51 -5.11 -9.67 5.47
CA VAL A 51 -4.32 -9.52 6.71
C VAL A 51 -3.63 -8.16 6.82
N HIS A 52 -4.03 -7.19 5.98
CA HIS A 52 -3.46 -5.84 5.91
C HIS A 52 -1.92 -5.86 5.85
N TYR A 53 -1.35 -6.67 4.96
CA TYR A 53 0.10 -6.80 4.78
C TYR A 53 0.55 -6.05 3.54
N LEU A 54 1.30 -4.97 3.72
CA LEU A 54 1.93 -4.22 2.63
C LEU A 54 3.38 -4.68 2.46
N LYS A 55 3.70 -5.25 1.30
CA LYS A 55 5.06 -5.68 0.92
C LYS A 55 5.71 -4.59 0.08
N LEU A 56 6.75 -3.94 0.61
CA LEU A 56 7.49 -2.87 -0.08
C LEU A 56 8.86 -3.37 -0.54
N PRO A 57 9.22 -3.19 -1.82
CA PRO A 57 10.61 -3.26 -2.27
C PRO A 57 11.53 -2.34 -1.47
N GLU A 58 12.81 -2.66 -1.44
CA GLU A 58 13.86 -1.81 -0.87
C GLU A 58 14.24 -0.74 -1.89
N TYR A 59 13.41 0.29 -2.00
CA TYR A 59 13.64 1.38 -2.95
C TYR A 59 14.89 2.18 -2.60
N SER A 60 15.63 2.60 -3.62
CA SER A 60 16.86 3.38 -3.48
C SER A 60 16.66 4.74 -2.82
N CYS A 61 15.49 5.35 -3.00
CA CYS A 61 15.14 6.62 -2.37
C CYS A 61 13.63 6.79 -2.14
N LYS A 62 13.30 7.84 -1.36
CA LYS A 62 11.92 8.19 -0.99
C LYS A 62 11.08 8.58 -2.20
N GLU A 63 11.70 9.18 -3.21
CA GLU A 63 11.06 9.64 -4.43
C GLU A 63 10.55 8.45 -5.25
N VAL A 64 11.39 7.43 -5.44
CA VAL A 64 11.02 6.18 -6.12
C VAL A 64 9.93 5.45 -5.33
N LEU A 65 10.06 5.34 -4.01
CA LEU A 65 9.01 4.75 -3.15
C LEU A 65 7.68 5.46 -3.37
N ARG A 66 7.68 6.79 -3.36
CA ARG A 66 6.46 7.58 -3.53
C ARG A 66 5.84 7.37 -4.91
N GLU A 67 6.64 7.41 -5.97
CA GLU A 67 6.17 7.20 -7.33
C GLU A 67 5.51 5.82 -7.48
N ARG A 68 6.23 4.76 -7.09
CA ARG A 68 5.75 3.38 -7.20
C ARG A 68 4.54 3.11 -6.33
N LEU A 69 4.50 3.67 -5.11
CA LEU A 69 3.36 3.53 -4.22
C LEU A 69 2.12 4.23 -4.79
N LEU A 70 2.25 5.47 -5.25
CA LEU A 70 1.12 6.22 -5.79
C LEU A 70 0.58 5.57 -7.07
N ALA A 71 1.46 5.09 -7.95
CA ALA A 71 1.07 4.31 -9.12
C ALA A 71 0.24 3.08 -8.72
N ALA A 72 0.76 2.23 -7.83
CA ALA A 72 0.06 1.03 -7.38
C ALA A 72 -1.28 1.32 -6.68
N THR A 73 -1.39 2.43 -5.93
CA THR A 73 -2.65 2.81 -5.27
C THR A 73 -3.69 3.41 -6.21
N ASN A 74 -3.27 3.98 -7.33
CA ASN A 74 -4.18 4.55 -8.33
C ASN A 74 -4.64 3.53 -9.37
N GLU A 75 -3.93 2.41 -9.48
CA GLU A 75 -4.26 1.35 -10.43
C GLU A 75 -5.50 0.57 -9.97
N ARG A 76 -6.55 0.60 -10.79
CA ARG A 76 -7.81 -0.12 -10.53
C ARG A 76 -7.81 -1.44 -11.30
N GLY A 77 -7.06 -2.44 -10.84
CA GLY A 77 -7.10 -3.78 -11.43
C GLY A 77 -5.83 -4.63 -11.24
N PHE A 78 -5.97 -5.95 -11.43
CA PHE A 78 -4.93 -6.99 -11.29
C PHE A 78 -3.88 -6.96 -12.43
N HIS A 79 -3.21 -5.83 -12.68
CA HIS A 79 -2.32 -5.70 -13.85
C HIS A 79 -0.83 -5.53 -13.54
N LEU A 80 -0.42 -5.68 -12.28
CA LEU A 80 0.98 -5.54 -11.85
C LEU A 80 1.56 -6.85 -11.28
N ASN A 81 1.41 -7.96 -12.00
CA ASN A 81 2.17 -9.19 -11.71
C ASN A 81 3.43 -9.24 -12.58
#